data_AF-A0A9W8JM90-F1
#
_entry.id   AF-A0A9W8JM90-F1
#
_cell.length_a   1.000
_cell.length_b   1.000
_cell.length_c   1.000
_cell.angle_alpha   90.00
_cell.angle_beta   90.00
_cell.angle_gamma   90.00
#
_symmetry.space_group_name_H-M   'P 1'
#
loop_
_entity.id
_entity.type
_entity.pdbx_description
1 polymer ?
#
loop_
_entity_poly.entity_id
_entity_poly.type
_entity_poly.pdbx_seq_one_letter_code
_entity_poly.pdbx_strand_id
1 'polypeptide(L)'
;MATNEERRFDTRDFDESPAPDDSDSEGEEDETVIEEEELAGEEDEAETGEDNGTNDDSTDSTLMDRVLKLLETMEVLDVSPADLLIALSWGDNACNRHGKIRAVRRELLCSPHLPGVIRRWWKPPRLNAKKRRPDGATALVDVRC
;
A
#
# COMPACT_ATOMS: atom_id res chain seq x y z
N MET A 1 -11.18 -3.10 77.96
CA MET A 1 -11.25 -4.57 78.04
C MET A 1 -12.05 -5.07 76.85
N ALA A 2 -11.52 -6.08 76.14
CA ALA A 2 -12.09 -6.85 75.00
C ALA A 2 -12.20 -6.10 73.64
N THR A 3 -11.26 -6.25 72.69
CA THR A 3 -11.04 -7.31 71.64
C THR A 3 -12.06 -7.25 70.49
N ASN A 4 -11.64 -6.82 69.30
CA ASN A 4 -11.12 -7.61 68.18
C ASN A 4 -12.24 -8.17 67.28
N GLU A 5 -12.35 -7.68 66.04
CA GLU A 5 -12.83 -8.50 64.91
C GLU A 5 -12.31 -7.95 63.58
N GLU A 6 -11.13 -8.45 63.23
CA GLU A 6 -10.49 -8.35 61.92
C GLU A 6 -11.36 -9.04 60.85
N ARG A 7 -11.82 -8.30 59.84
CA ARG A 7 -12.32 -8.92 58.59
C ARG A 7 -11.14 -9.37 57.75
N ARG A 8 -10.74 -10.61 58.03
CA ARG A 8 -9.97 -11.53 57.20
C ARG A 8 -10.61 -11.64 55.82
N PHE A 9 -9.99 -11.06 54.80
CA PHE A 9 -10.27 -11.43 53.41
C PHE A 9 -9.49 -12.70 53.12
N ASP A 10 -10.22 -13.77 52.82
CA ASP A 10 -9.70 -15.07 52.39
C ASP A 10 -8.81 -14.90 51.16
N THR A 11 -7.55 -15.29 51.33
CA THR A 11 -6.62 -15.64 50.27
C THR A 11 -7.17 -16.85 49.54
N ARG A 12 -7.72 -16.66 48.33
CA ARG A 12 -7.89 -17.76 47.39
C ARG A 12 -6.52 -18.11 46.84
N ASP A 13 -5.97 -19.21 47.35
CA ASP A 13 -4.97 -20.03 46.69
C ASP A 13 -5.43 -20.33 45.27
N PHE A 14 -4.75 -19.72 44.30
CA PHE A 14 -4.70 -20.22 42.93
C PHE A 14 -3.27 -20.69 42.71
N ASP A 15 -2.99 -21.87 43.27
CA ASP A 15 -1.86 -22.69 42.88
C ASP A 15 -2.22 -23.36 41.55
N GLU A 16 -1.71 -22.81 40.46
CA GLU A 16 -1.53 -23.59 39.23
C GLU A 16 -0.34 -22.99 38.49
N SER A 17 0.83 -23.55 38.77
CA SER A 17 2.01 -23.39 37.91
C SER A 17 1.96 -24.43 36.79
N PRO A 18 1.92 -24.02 35.51
CA PRO A 18 2.43 -24.84 34.43
C PRO A 18 3.84 -24.37 34.07
N ALA A 19 4.79 -25.31 34.08
CA ALA A 19 6.18 -25.11 33.65
C ALA A 19 6.26 -24.63 32.19
N PRO A 20 7.33 -23.90 31.79
CA PRO A 20 7.63 -23.71 30.37
C PRO A 20 8.07 -25.06 29.77
N ASP A 21 7.27 -25.56 28.83
CA ASP A 21 7.65 -26.63 27.90
C ASP A 21 8.51 -25.98 26.81
N ASP A 22 9.81 -26.28 26.84
CA ASP A 22 10.76 -26.03 25.75
C ASP A 22 10.41 -26.97 24.58
N SER A 23 9.42 -26.59 23.80
CA SER A 23 9.13 -27.25 22.53
C SER A 23 9.99 -26.66 21.42
N ASP A 24 11.15 -27.28 21.22
CA ASP A 24 11.94 -27.24 19.98
C ASP A 24 11.08 -27.79 18.84
N SER A 25 10.43 -26.88 18.11
CA SER A 25 9.75 -27.19 16.86
C SER A 25 10.76 -27.07 15.74
N GLU A 26 11.44 -28.18 15.43
CA GLU A 26 12.18 -28.35 14.18
C GLU A 26 11.17 -28.32 13.02
N GLY A 27 11.01 -27.14 12.43
CA GLY A 27 10.21 -26.94 11.24
C GLY A 27 10.97 -27.47 10.04
N GLU A 28 10.50 -28.61 9.52
CA GLU A 28 10.87 -29.18 8.24
C GLU A 28 10.84 -28.09 7.14
N GLU A 29 12.01 -27.82 6.58
CA GLU A 29 12.19 -26.91 5.44
C GLU A 29 11.76 -27.67 4.18
N ASP A 30 10.50 -27.45 3.78
CA ASP A 30 9.94 -27.94 2.51
C ASP A 30 10.40 -27.03 1.36
N GLU A 31 11.40 -27.55 0.64
CA GLU A 31 11.70 -27.44 -0.79
C GLU A 31 10.95 -26.35 -1.59
N THR A 32 11.69 -25.35 -2.08
CA THR A 32 11.62 -25.01 -3.52
C THR A 32 13.01 -24.70 -4.05
N VAL A 33 13.57 -25.67 -4.78
CA VAL A 33 14.69 -25.46 -5.70
C VAL A 33 14.24 -24.44 -6.75
N ILE A 34 14.79 -23.23 -6.69
CA ILE A 34 14.72 -22.28 -7.80
C ILE A 34 15.83 -22.69 -8.76
N GLU A 35 15.45 -23.29 -9.88
CA GLU A 35 16.36 -23.46 -11.02
C GLU A 35 16.73 -22.08 -11.54
N GLU A 36 17.95 -21.63 -11.22
CA GLU A 36 18.62 -20.50 -11.86
C GLU A 36 19.02 -20.94 -13.28
N GLU A 37 18.16 -20.67 -14.26
CA GLU A 37 18.61 -20.71 -15.66
C GLU A 37 19.46 -19.48 -15.94
N GLU A 38 20.78 -19.70 -16.03
CA GLU A 38 21.74 -18.77 -16.58
C GLU A 38 21.44 -18.53 -18.06
N LEU A 39 20.77 -17.42 -18.37
CA LEU A 39 20.61 -16.97 -19.75
C LEU A 39 21.94 -16.32 -20.19
N ALA A 40 22.78 -17.15 -20.80
CA ALA A 40 24.02 -16.76 -21.45
C ALA A 40 23.80 -15.61 -22.44
N GLY A 41 24.65 -14.59 -22.32
CA GLY A 41 24.78 -13.56 -23.34
C GLY A 41 25.35 -14.17 -24.62
N GLU A 42 24.66 -13.92 -25.73
CA GLU A 42 25.27 -13.93 -27.05
C GLU A 42 25.25 -12.49 -27.57
N GLU A 43 26.47 -11.99 -27.74
CA GLU A 43 26.80 -10.80 -28.48
C GLU A 43 26.66 -11.15 -29.98
N ASP A 44 26.09 -10.22 -30.75
CA ASP A 44 26.74 -9.59 -31.90
C ASP A 44 25.91 -9.36 -33.17
N GLU A 45 26.10 -8.12 -33.63
CA GLU A 45 26.07 -7.58 -34.98
C GLU A 45 24.75 -7.13 -35.63
N ALA A 46 24.86 -5.91 -36.16
CA ALA A 46 23.83 -5.05 -36.68
C ALA A 46 23.43 -5.39 -38.12
N GLU A 47 22.20 -5.04 -38.50
CA GLU A 47 22.02 -4.37 -39.78
C GLU A 47 20.87 -3.36 -39.77
N THR A 48 21.21 -2.22 -40.38
CA THR A 48 20.43 -1.03 -40.69
C THR A 48 19.29 -1.29 -41.68
N GLY A 49 18.13 -0.69 -41.40
CA GLY A 49 17.00 -0.61 -42.31
C GLY A 49 16.14 0.61 -41.97
N GLU A 50 16.20 1.60 -42.85
CA GLU A 50 15.69 2.97 -42.69
C GLU A 50 14.16 3.09 -42.58
N ASP A 51 13.76 4.08 -41.77
CA ASP A 51 12.71 5.09 -41.98
C ASP A 51 11.38 4.65 -42.62
N ASN A 52 10.32 4.66 -41.79
CA ASN A 52 9.14 5.42 -42.19
C ASN A 52 8.28 5.85 -41.00
N GLY A 53 8.22 7.16 -40.78
CA GLY A 53 6.92 7.82 -40.70
C GLY A 53 6.30 7.96 -39.32
N THR A 54 6.75 9.00 -38.61
CA THR A 54 5.90 10.04 -38.01
C THR A 54 4.60 9.59 -37.34
N ASN A 55 4.62 9.51 -36.02
CA ASN A 55 3.67 10.27 -35.21
C ASN A 55 4.45 10.93 -34.08
N ASP A 56 5.31 11.88 -34.48
CA ASP A 56 5.63 13.04 -33.65
C ASP A 56 4.36 13.90 -33.56
N ASP A 57 3.33 13.38 -32.88
CA ASP A 57 2.29 14.22 -32.30
C ASP A 57 2.83 14.61 -30.93
N SER A 58 3.78 15.54 -30.96
CA SER A 58 4.20 16.37 -29.85
C SER A 58 2.98 17.09 -29.27
N THR A 59 2.13 16.35 -28.58
CA THR A 59 1.27 16.95 -27.57
C THR A 59 2.20 17.27 -26.41
N ASP A 60 2.73 18.49 -26.42
CA ASP A 60 3.15 19.25 -25.24
C ASP A 60 1.95 19.45 -24.29
N SER A 61 1.23 18.36 -24.04
CA SER A 61 0.15 18.27 -23.09
C SER A 61 0.82 18.32 -21.74
N THR A 62 0.52 19.39 -21.03
CA THR A 62 1.01 19.58 -19.68
C THR A 62 0.57 18.38 -18.84
N LEU A 63 1.28 18.10 -17.74
CA LEU A 63 0.83 17.05 -16.80
C LEU A 63 -0.65 17.23 -16.43
N MET A 64 -1.10 18.48 -16.32
CA MET A 64 -2.50 18.83 -16.08
C MET A 64 -3.44 18.30 -17.18
N ASP A 65 -3.12 18.50 -18.45
CA ASP A 65 -3.96 18.04 -19.56
C ASP A 65 -4.08 16.51 -19.60
N ARG A 66 -2.97 15.80 -19.30
CA ARG A 66 -2.98 14.34 -19.19
C ARG A 66 -3.83 13.85 -18.02
N VAL A 67 -3.78 14.54 -16.88
CA VAL A 67 -4.62 14.23 -15.72
C VAL A 67 -6.09 14.52 -16.00
N LEU A 68 -6.42 15.61 -16.71
CA LEU A 68 -7.81 15.91 -17.09
C LEU A 68 -8.38 14.83 -18.00
N LYS A 69 -7.64 14.42 -19.03
CA LYS A 69 -8.03 13.29 -19.89
C LYS A 69 -8.24 12.01 -19.09
N LEU A 70 -7.37 11.72 -18.12
CA LEU A 70 -7.54 10.56 -17.25
C LEU A 70 -8.85 10.65 -16.45
N LEU A 71 -9.15 11.81 -15.86
CA LEU A 71 -10.39 12.00 -15.10
C LEU A 71 -11.64 11.84 -15.98
N GLU A 72 -11.64 12.37 -17.20
CA GLU A 72 -12.72 12.16 -18.17
C GLU A 72 -12.90 10.67 -18.49
N THR A 73 -11.82 9.92 -18.69
CA THR A 73 -11.91 8.47 -18.93
C THR A 73 -12.44 7.70 -17.73
N MET A 74 -12.12 8.14 -16.52
CA MET A 74 -12.63 7.54 -15.28
C MET A 74 -14.14 7.76 -15.11
N GLU A 75 -14.63 8.94 -15.50
CA GLU A 75 -16.07 9.24 -15.52
C GLU A 75 -16.83 8.34 -16.50
N VAL A 76 -16.27 8.08 -17.69
CA VAL A 76 -16.87 7.17 -18.67
C VAL A 76 -16.92 5.72 -18.16
N LEU A 77 -15.93 5.31 -17.37
CA LEU A 77 -15.84 3.97 -16.78
C LEU A 77 -16.61 3.81 -15.47
N ASP A 78 -17.23 4.89 -14.96
CA ASP A 78 -17.89 4.95 -13.64
C ASP A 78 -16.97 4.49 -12.49
N VAL A 79 -15.68 4.84 -12.57
CA VAL A 79 -14.68 4.51 -11.55
C VAL A 79 -14.31 5.78 -10.80
N SER A 80 -14.53 5.80 -9.48
CA SER A 80 -14.13 6.96 -8.69
C SER A 80 -12.60 7.01 -8.50
N PRO A 81 -12.01 8.20 -8.30
CA PRO A 81 -10.61 8.32 -7.89
C PRO A 81 -10.28 7.53 -6.62
N ALA A 82 -11.25 7.35 -5.72
CA ALA A 82 -11.08 6.55 -4.52
C ALA A 82 -10.95 5.06 -4.85
N ASP A 83 -11.77 4.53 -5.76
CA ASP A 83 -11.71 3.13 -6.19
C ASP A 83 -10.37 2.80 -6.85
N LEU A 84 -9.84 3.74 -7.64
CA LEU A 84 -8.50 3.61 -8.23
C LEU A 84 -7.42 3.49 -7.14
N LEU A 85 -7.46 4.35 -6.11
CA LEU A 85 -6.50 4.30 -5.01
C LEU A 85 -6.66 3.04 -4.15
N ILE A 86 -7.89 2.55 -3.97
CA ILE A 86 -8.17 1.27 -3.30
C ILE A 86 -7.55 0.12 -4.10
N ALA A 87 -7.79 0.05 -5.41
CA ALA A 87 -7.24 -0.99 -6.28
C ALA A 87 -5.70 -0.99 -6.30
N LEU A 88 -5.10 0.21 -6.38
CA LEU A 88 -3.64 0.38 -6.39
C LEU A 88 -2.98 0.10 -5.05
N SER A 89 -3.68 0.24 -3.93
CA SER A 89 -3.13 -0.06 -2.60
C SER A 89 -3.15 -1.57 -2.31
N TRP A 90 -4.25 -2.13 -1.81
CA TRP A 90 -4.39 -3.57 -1.58
C TRP A 90 -5.74 -4.16 -1.99
N GLY A 91 -6.67 -3.31 -2.45
CA GLY A 91 -7.91 -3.66 -3.14
C GLY A 91 -8.59 -4.94 -2.69
N ASP A 92 -9.09 -5.70 -3.66
CA ASP A 92 -9.66 -7.02 -3.49
C ASP A 92 -8.73 -8.13 -4.02
N ASN A 93 -9.16 -9.38 -3.90
CA ASN A 93 -8.39 -10.53 -4.41
C ASN A 93 -8.16 -10.46 -5.93
N ALA A 94 -9.08 -9.86 -6.70
CA ALA A 94 -8.92 -9.70 -8.14
C ALA A 94 -7.78 -8.71 -8.45
N CYS A 95 -7.74 -7.56 -7.77
CA CYS A 95 -6.67 -6.58 -7.87
C CYS A 95 -5.30 -7.17 -7.50
N ASN A 96 -5.24 -8.02 -6.48
CA ASN A 96 -4.00 -8.65 -6.03
C ASN A 96 -3.49 -9.74 -6.98
N ARG A 97 -4.35 -10.34 -7.80
CA ARG A 97 -3.95 -11.33 -8.81
C ARG A 97 -3.62 -10.70 -10.16
N HIS A 98 -4.14 -9.51 -10.44
CA HIS A 98 -3.94 -8.86 -11.73
C HIS A 98 -2.51 -8.29 -11.89
N GLY A 99 -1.72 -8.84 -12.82
CA GLY A 99 -0.31 -8.49 -13.01
C GLY A 99 -0.06 -6.99 -13.23
N LYS A 100 -0.89 -6.33 -14.05
CA LYS A 100 -0.77 -4.87 -14.29
C LYS A 100 -0.98 -4.03 -13.02
N ILE A 101 -1.94 -4.39 -12.17
CA ILE A 101 -2.25 -3.64 -10.95
C ILE A 101 -1.10 -3.80 -9.95
N ARG A 102 -0.55 -5.01 -9.83
CA ARG A 102 0.64 -5.28 -9.01
C ARG A 102 1.86 -4.48 -9.47
N ALA A 103 2.10 -4.39 -10.78
CA ALA A 103 3.21 -3.64 -11.34
C ALA A 103 3.08 -2.15 -11.04
N VAL A 104 1.92 -1.54 -11.33
CA VAL A 104 1.65 -0.12 -11.04
C VAL A 104 1.72 0.16 -9.53
N ARG A 105 1.20 -0.74 -8.69
CA ARG A 105 1.35 -0.64 -7.23
C ARG A 105 2.81 -0.61 -6.80
N ARG A 106 3.64 -1.51 -7.33
CA ARG A 106 5.07 -1.53 -7.02
C ARG A 106 5.71 -0.21 -7.43
N GLU A 107 5.43 0.26 -8.64
CA GLU A 107 5.92 1.57 -9.12
C GLU A 107 5.49 2.72 -8.22
N LEU A 108 4.22 2.75 -7.80
CA LEU A 108 3.68 3.75 -6.88
C LEU A 108 4.40 3.71 -5.52
N LEU A 109 4.53 2.53 -4.92
CA LEU A 109 5.14 2.34 -3.60
C LEU A 109 6.66 2.58 -3.60
N CYS A 110 7.33 2.31 -4.72
CA CYS A 110 8.75 2.60 -4.90
C CYS A 110 9.02 4.04 -5.36
N SER A 111 7.98 4.83 -5.69
CA SER A 111 8.15 6.20 -6.18
C SER A 111 8.71 7.12 -5.08
N PRO A 112 9.76 7.91 -5.36
CA PRO A 112 10.30 8.88 -4.41
C PRO A 112 9.29 10.01 -4.08
N HIS A 113 8.25 10.19 -4.89
CA HIS A 113 7.24 11.22 -4.69
C HIS A 113 6.13 10.80 -3.72
N LEU A 114 5.90 9.49 -3.53
CA LEU A 114 4.80 8.98 -2.72
C LEU A 114 4.83 9.50 -1.27
N PRO A 115 5.97 9.50 -0.55
CA PRO A 115 6.02 10.09 0.80
C PRO A 115 5.61 11.57 0.81
N GLY A 116 5.96 12.32 -0.24
CA GLY A 116 5.58 13.72 -0.41
C GLY A 116 4.08 13.90 -0.63
N VAL A 117 3.46 13.00 -1.40
CA VAL A 117 2.01 12.97 -1.63
C VAL A 117 1.26 12.69 -0.32
N ILE A 118 1.65 11.63 0.41
CA ILE A 118 1.05 11.26 1.69
C ILE A 118 1.15 12.41 2.71
N ARG A 119 2.32 13.06 2.80
CA ARG A 119 2.50 14.24 3.66
C ARG A 119 1.58 15.40 3.29
N ARG A 120 1.35 15.64 1.99
CA ARG A 120 0.43 16.70 1.52
C ARG A 120 -1.03 16.35 1.75
N TRP A 121 -1.41 15.08 1.67
CA TRP A 121 -2.77 14.66 2.05
C TRP A 121 -3.01 14.84 3.54
N TRP A 122 -2.03 14.47 4.37
CA TRP A 122 -2.09 14.70 5.82
C TRP A 122 -2.12 16.19 6.19
N LYS A 123 -1.28 16.99 5.54
CA LYS A 123 -1.13 18.43 5.78
C LYS A 123 -1.24 19.19 4.46
N PRO A 124 -2.46 19.42 3.96
CA PRO A 124 -2.65 20.13 2.71
C PRO A 124 -2.12 21.56 2.82
N PRO A 125 -1.59 22.12 1.72
CA PRO A 125 -1.16 23.52 1.71
C PRO A 125 -2.33 24.40 2.14
N ARG A 126 -2.05 25.33 3.06
CA ARG A 126 -3.06 26.29 3.53
C ARG A 126 -3.33 27.25 2.39
N LEU A 127 -4.38 27.00 1.64
CA LEU A 127 -4.97 28.03 0.80
C LEU A 127 -5.59 29.06 1.75
N ASN A 128 -5.41 30.35 1.48
CA ASN A 128 -6.08 31.45 2.19
C ASN A 128 -7.61 31.45 2.00
N ALA A 129 -8.18 30.32 1.57
CA ALA A 129 -9.58 30.13 1.33
C ALA A 129 -10.31 29.94 2.65
N LYS A 130 -11.33 30.76 2.88
CA LYS A 130 -12.26 30.69 4.02
C LYS A 130 -13.15 29.43 4.01
N LYS A 131 -12.87 28.45 3.15
CA LYS A 131 -13.71 27.27 2.93
C LYS A 131 -13.27 26.13 3.86
N ARG A 132 -14.24 25.44 4.45
CA ARG A 132 -14.04 24.24 5.28
C ARG A 132 -13.27 23.19 4.47
N ARG A 133 -12.32 22.50 5.13
CA ARG A 133 -11.59 21.40 4.51
C ARG A 133 -12.53 20.23 4.21
N PRO A 134 -12.27 19.45 3.15
CA PRO A 134 -12.92 18.17 2.95
C PRO A 134 -12.73 17.28 4.18
N ASP A 135 -13.74 16.47 4.52
CA ASP A 135 -13.75 15.68 5.77
C ASP A 135 -12.54 14.74 5.87
N GLY A 136 -12.15 14.08 4.78
CA GLY A 136 -10.94 13.24 4.72
C GLY A 136 -9.61 13.99 4.86
N ALA A 137 -9.62 15.33 4.82
CA ALA A 137 -8.45 16.19 5.02
C ALA A 137 -8.54 17.03 6.32
N THR A 138 -9.51 16.72 7.19
CA THR A 138 -9.57 17.25 8.54
C THR A 138 -8.66 16.41 9.45
N ALA A 139 -7.91 17.07 10.32
CA ALA A 139 -7.02 16.42 11.28
C ALA A 139 -7.85 15.81 12.41
N LEU A 140 -8.58 14.73 12.12
CA LEU A 140 -9.29 13.92 13.11
C LEU A 140 -9.79 12.61 12.46
N VAL A 141 -8.85 11.74 12.07
CA VAL A 141 -9.12 10.30 12.08
C VAL A 141 -9.16 9.83 13.55
N ASP A 142 -10.20 10.23 14.29
CA ASP A 142 -10.62 9.50 15.50
C ASP A 142 -11.39 8.28 14.99
N VAL A 143 -10.64 7.30 14.47
CA VAL A 143 -11.17 5.97 14.19
C VAL A 143 -11.39 5.34 15.55
N ARG A 144 -12.59 5.52 16.11
CA ARG A 144 -13.03 4.72 17.23
C ARG A 144 -13.30 3.32 16.72
N CYS A 145 -12.40 2.40 17.02
CA CYS A 145 -12.67 0.97 17.06
C CYS A 145 -13.66 0.67 18.20
#